data_AF-A0A3D2FLJ3-F1
#
_entry.id   AF-A0A3D2FLJ3-F1
#
_cell.length_a   1.000
_cell.length_b   1.000
_cell.length_c   1.000
_cell.angle_alpha   90.00
_cell.angle_beta   90.00
_cell.angle_gamma   90.00
#
_symmetry.space_group_name_H-M   'P 1'
#
loop_
_entity.id
_entity.type
_entity.pdbx_description
1 polymer ?
#
loop_
_entity_poly.entity_id
_entity_poly.type
_entity_poly.pdbx_seq_one_letter_code
_entity_poly.pdbx_strand_id
1 'polypeptide(L)'
;NEELVSGKYTWIHMGGNADPSAPHTFELTPELLSAASHDNSTLPDLALVTDAMYRITLQGTDKAGNTGKKFIMSVVFDDIPPTLEIKYPESKTAVNHLDVAYGISEGLSTGQFIYTQVGGVSDPNSPVTFDLVGTELETIIDPPKLPKNPPVLQDGSIYNIVFKGVDLAMNTSESNLIDSVKYDITRPVITIHNPQPKSNLMGVEISIEISEDLMDGKMVWTRTGGLKSRVTRQKIPLYNEYLTEGMHPHAKLPMDKTLSASVIYSLSVDAQDFAKNQAEPVEVEKIEYIRSMAGKWYYKGQIIEVVWVFEPDDSGIKGRFMQGLSLGTKISDQEKGDFEFDFSQKPWVLTLDMDNPKKNRISLMEFIDNTHMRVVTGEKKPRSWQDGEVMEYEWRPE
;
A
#
# COMPACT_ATOMS: atom_id res chain seq x y z
N ASN A 1 58.00 -34.38 -15.47
CA ASN A 1 58.80 -35.51 -14.93
C ASN A 1 60.27 -35.45 -15.30
N GLU A 2 60.74 -34.47 -16.08
CA GLU A 2 62.15 -34.27 -16.41
C GLU A 2 62.48 -32.77 -16.38
N GLU A 3 63.74 -32.42 -16.15
CA GLU A 3 64.22 -31.04 -16.07
C GLU A 3 64.45 -30.48 -17.49
N LEU A 4 63.87 -29.32 -17.77
CA LEU A 4 63.97 -28.67 -19.08
C LEU A 4 65.20 -27.75 -19.13
N VAL A 5 65.81 -27.61 -20.30
CA VAL A 5 66.87 -26.63 -20.58
C VAL A 5 66.29 -25.31 -21.08
N SER A 6 65.18 -25.38 -21.79
CA SER A 6 64.45 -24.21 -22.24
C SER A 6 62.98 -24.52 -22.42
N GLY A 7 62.15 -23.48 -22.39
CA GLY A 7 60.76 -23.58 -22.77
C GLY A 7 60.12 -22.21 -22.78
N LYS A 8 58.98 -22.12 -23.46
CA LYS A 8 58.25 -20.86 -23.58
C LYS A 8 56.77 -21.07 -23.79
N TYR A 9 56.00 -20.12 -23.27
CA TYR A 9 54.63 -19.89 -23.69
C TYR A 9 54.59 -18.92 -24.87
N THR A 10 53.60 -19.10 -25.76
CA THR A 10 53.33 -18.19 -26.87
C THR A 10 51.82 -18.02 -27.03
N TRP A 11 51.35 -16.79 -26.96
CA TRP A 11 49.96 -16.39 -27.22
C TRP A 11 49.87 -15.88 -28.65
N ILE A 12 49.20 -16.65 -29.50
CA ILE A 12 49.01 -16.33 -30.91
C ILE A 12 47.60 -15.79 -31.07
N HIS A 13 47.44 -14.56 -31.55
CA HIS A 13 46.13 -13.99 -31.85
C HIS A 13 45.44 -14.81 -32.96
N MET A 14 44.21 -15.22 -32.71
CA MET A 14 43.40 -16.07 -33.60
C MET A 14 42.14 -15.37 -34.13
N GLY A 15 41.71 -14.28 -33.50
CA GLY A 15 40.48 -13.55 -33.84
C GLY A 15 40.01 -12.66 -32.67
N GLY A 16 38.84 -12.05 -32.81
CA GLY A 16 38.34 -11.06 -31.82
C GLY A 16 38.92 -9.67 -32.08
N ASN A 17 39.10 -8.88 -31.03
CA ASN A 17 39.71 -7.56 -31.13
C ASN A 17 41.17 -7.67 -31.62
N ALA A 18 41.54 -6.78 -32.55
CA ALA A 18 42.85 -6.85 -33.17
C ALA A 18 43.96 -6.53 -32.18
N ASP A 19 44.95 -7.42 -32.10
CA ASP A 19 46.19 -7.21 -31.36
C ASP A 19 47.39 -7.14 -32.32
N PRO A 20 47.85 -5.92 -32.69
CA PRO A 20 49.00 -5.74 -33.57
C PRO A 20 50.33 -6.17 -32.95
N SER A 21 50.40 -6.33 -31.62
CA SER A 21 51.61 -6.71 -30.90
C SER A 21 51.76 -8.23 -30.76
N ALA A 22 50.75 -9.01 -31.13
CA ALA A 22 50.83 -10.47 -31.14
C ALA A 22 51.82 -11.01 -32.20
N PRO A 23 52.48 -12.16 -31.96
CA PRO A 23 52.32 -13.03 -30.80
C PRO A 23 53.11 -12.55 -29.58
N HIS A 24 52.50 -12.70 -28.40
CA HIS A 24 53.18 -12.47 -27.12
C HIS A 24 53.90 -13.73 -26.66
N THR A 25 55.08 -13.60 -26.06
CA THR A 25 55.88 -14.74 -25.61
C THR A 25 56.38 -14.56 -24.19
N PHE A 26 56.40 -15.65 -23.43
CA PHE A 26 57.03 -15.70 -22.11
C PHE A 26 57.99 -16.89 -22.05
N GLU A 27 59.28 -16.61 -21.90
CA GLU A 27 60.30 -17.63 -21.68
C GLU A 27 60.21 -18.12 -20.23
N LEU A 28 60.24 -19.44 -20.03
CA LEU A 28 60.13 -20.05 -18.70
C LEU A 28 61.34 -19.66 -17.83
N THR A 29 61.07 -19.26 -16.59
CA THR A 29 62.12 -18.98 -15.60
C THR A 29 62.80 -20.28 -15.15
N PRO A 30 64.01 -20.22 -14.56
CA PRO A 30 64.70 -21.40 -14.05
C PRO A 30 63.84 -22.24 -13.09
N GLU A 31 62.97 -21.60 -12.30
CA GLU A 31 62.03 -22.28 -11.42
C GLU A 31 61.03 -23.14 -12.21
N LEU A 32 60.43 -22.57 -13.26
CA LEU A 32 59.42 -23.23 -14.10
C LEU A 32 60.01 -24.34 -15.00
N LEU A 33 61.33 -24.35 -15.22
CA LEU A 33 62.04 -25.41 -15.96
C LEU A 33 62.27 -26.67 -15.11
N SER A 34 62.11 -26.59 -13.78
CA SER A 34 62.31 -27.72 -12.88
C SER A 34 61.19 -28.76 -12.98
N ALA A 35 61.52 -30.02 -12.69
CA ALA A 35 60.58 -31.14 -12.78
C ALA A 35 59.60 -31.18 -11.58
N ALA A 36 58.66 -30.25 -11.54
CA ALA A 36 57.64 -30.14 -10.51
C ALA A 36 56.28 -29.71 -11.09
N SER A 37 55.25 -29.68 -10.24
CA SER A 37 53.99 -29.02 -10.56
C SER A 37 54.18 -27.52 -10.36
N HIS A 38 53.85 -26.74 -11.38
CA HIS A 38 53.93 -25.29 -11.36
C HIS A 38 52.57 -24.69 -11.68
N ASP A 39 52.24 -23.56 -11.06
CA ASP A 39 51.14 -22.72 -11.49
C ASP A 39 51.67 -21.58 -12.37
N ASN A 40 50.75 -20.94 -13.09
CA ASN A 40 51.02 -19.84 -13.99
C ASN A 40 50.41 -18.53 -13.46
N SER A 41 50.12 -18.47 -12.15
CA SER A 41 49.55 -17.31 -11.46
C SER A 41 50.53 -16.13 -11.37
N THR A 42 51.83 -16.38 -11.60
CA THR A 42 52.90 -15.38 -11.52
C THR A 42 53.41 -14.91 -12.89
N LEU A 43 52.68 -15.20 -13.97
CA LEU A 43 53.05 -14.69 -15.29
C LEU A 43 53.03 -13.15 -15.29
N PRO A 44 53.97 -12.49 -15.99
CA PRO A 44 53.95 -11.05 -16.13
C PRO A 44 52.75 -10.62 -16.97
N ASP A 45 52.31 -9.37 -16.80
CA ASP A 45 51.34 -8.76 -17.70
C ASP A 45 51.92 -8.70 -19.12
N LEU A 46 51.29 -9.42 -20.04
CA LEU A 46 51.67 -9.48 -21.44
C LEU A 46 50.98 -8.38 -22.27
N ALA A 47 50.19 -7.50 -21.65
CA ALA A 47 49.37 -6.50 -22.30
C ALA A 47 48.49 -7.12 -23.41
N LEU A 48 47.82 -8.24 -23.07
CA LEU A 48 46.84 -8.88 -23.96
C LEU A 48 45.67 -7.92 -24.18
N VAL A 49 45.03 -8.03 -25.35
CA VAL A 49 43.91 -7.18 -25.74
C VAL A 49 42.59 -7.84 -25.33
N THR A 50 41.74 -7.13 -24.61
CA THR A 50 40.40 -7.59 -24.21
C THR A 50 39.54 -7.98 -25.41
N ASP A 51 38.72 -9.03 -25.26
CA ASP A 51 37.94 -9.70 -26.31
C ASP A 51 38.75 -10.29 -27.46
N ALA A 52 40.09 -10.31 -27.37
CA ALA A 52 40.92 -11.00 -28.33
C ALA A 52 41.00 -12.49 -27.99
N MET A 53 40.87 -13.33 -29.02
CA MET A 53 41.00 -14.77 -28.91
C MET A 53 42.47 -15.16 -29.13
N TYR A 54 43.08 -15.78 -28.12
CA TYR A 54 44.45 -16.26 -28.21
C TYR A 54 44.50 -17.78 -28.21
N ARG A 55 45.37 -18.33 -29.08
CA ARG A 55 45.87 -19.70 -28.96
C ARG A 55 47.16 -19.66 -28.16
N ILE A 56 47.14 -20.25 -26.98
CA ILE A 56 48.28 -20.40 -26.10
C ILE A 56 48.97 -21.71 -26.45
N THR A 57 50.27 -21.64 -26.72
CA THR A 57 51.12 -22.82 -26.91
C THR A 57 52.24 -22.86 -25.89
N LEU A 58 52.52 -24.04 -25.33
CA LEU A 58 53.68 -24.29 -24.47
C LEU A 58 54.60 -25.31 -25.15
N GLN A 59 55.89 -24.99 -25.22
CA GLN A 59 56.94 -25.86 -25.76
C GLN A 59 58.12 -25.88 -24.79
N GLY A 60 58.72 -27.05 -24.57
CA GLY A 60 59.92 -27.21 -23.76
C GLY A 60 60.92 -28.17 -24.42
N THR A 61 62.20 -28.00 -24.13
CA THR A 61 63.30 -28.83 -24.62
C THR A 61 64.07 -29.39 -23.43
N ASP A 62 64.32 -30.70 -23.42
CA ASP A 62 65.08 -31.36 -22.36
C ASP A 62 66.61 -31.22 -22.54
N LYS A 63 67.38 -31.79 -21.60
CA LYS A 63 68.85 -31.81 -21.67
C LYS A 63 69.42 -32.64 -22.82
N ALA A 64 68.66 -33.59 -23.36
CA ALA A 64 69.03 -34.41 -24.51
C ALA A 64 68.68 -33.76 -25.86
N GLY A 65 68.03 -32.58 -25.85
CA GLY A 65 67.61 -31.85 -27.05
C GLY A 65 66.24 -32.28 -27.58
N ASN A 66 65.50 -33.14 -26.89
CA ASN A 66 64.16 -33.52 -27.31
C ASN A 66 63.16 -32.41 -26.98
N THR A 67 62.34 -32.05 -27.96
CA THR A 67 61.24 -31.09 -27.78
C THR A 67 59.96 -31.82 -27.39
N GLY A 68 59.35 -31.41 -26.29
CA GLY A 68 58.05 -31.92 -25.84
C GLY A 68 56.91 -31.58 -26.80
N LYS A 69 55.84 -32.38 -26.77
CA LYS A 69 54.63 -32.11 -27.57
C LYS A 69 54.01 -30.78 -27.15
N LYS A 70 53.66 -29.92 -28.13
CA LYS A 70 53.02 -28.63 -27.86
C LYS A 70 51.68 -28.83 -27.17
N PHE A 71 51.52 -28.23 -25.98
CA PHE A 71 50.20 -28.01 -25.39
C PHE A 71 49.55 -26.85 -26.12
N ILE A 72 48.24 -26.95 -26.41
CA ILE A 72 47.49 -25.94 -27.15
C ILE A 72 46.17 -25.71 -26.44
N MET A 73 45.91 -24.46 -26.09
CA MET A 73 44.64 -24.00 -25.50
C MET A 73 44.17 -22.76 -26.24
N SER A 74 42.85 -22.56 -26.35
CA SER A 74 42.27 -21.34 -26.89
C SER A 74 41.45 -20.67 -25.81
N VAL A 75 41.67 -19.37 -25.62
CA VAL A 75 40.97 -18.54 -24.64
C VAL A 75 40.55 -17.23 -25.29
N VAL A 76 39.46 -16.65 -24.82
CA VAL A 76 39.16 -15.24 -25.03
C VAL A 76 39.73 -14.53 -23.80
N PHE A 77 40.58 -13.52 -24.02
CA PHE A 77 41.08 -12.71 -22.92
C PHE A 77 40.04 -11.67 -22.55
N ASP A 78 39.69 -11.62 -21.28
CA ASP A 78 38.69 -10.73 -20.74
C ASP A 78 39.15 -10.24 -19.36
N ASP A 79 39.30 -8.93 -19.24
CA ASP A 79 39.72 -8.21 -18.04
C ASP A 79 38.72 -7.10 -17.65
N ILE A 80 37.53 -7.10 -18.25
CA ILE A 80 36.49 -6.12 -17.97
C ILE A 80 35.51 -6.72 -16.95
N PRO A 81 35.35 -6.13 -15.76
CA PRO A 81 34.34 -6.56 -14.82
C PRO A 81 32.91 -6.36 -15.34
N PRO A 82 31.97 -7.25 -14.99
CA PRO A 82 30.58 -7.12 -15.41
C PRO A 82 29.95 -5.88 -14.77
N THR A 83 29.09 -5.17 -15.47
CA THR A 83 28.26 -4.12 -14.87
C THR A 83 26.97 -4.74 -14.33
N LEU A 84 26.63 -4.38 -13.09
CA LEU A 84 25.48 -4.89 -12.36
C LEU A 84 24.58 -3.74 -11.91
N GLU A 85 23.27 -3.90 -12.04
CA GLU A 85 22.29 -2.89 -11.61
C GLU A 85 21.07 -3.59 -11.01
N ILE A 86 20.66 -3.19 -9.80
CA ILE A 86 19.34 -3.52 -9.26
C ILE A 86 18.37 -2.43 -9.68
N LYS A 87 17.31 -2.83 -10.39
CA LYS A 87 16.22 -1.95 -10.87
C LYS A 87 14.99 -2.00 -9.96
N TYR A 88 14.76 -3.11 -9.27
CA TYR A 88 13.66 -3.30 -8.33
C TYR A 88 14.07 -4.27 -7.21
N PRO A 89 13.73 -4.01 -5.94
CA PRO A 89 12.89 -2.91 -5.44
C PRO A 89 13.57 -1.53 -5.51
N GLU A 90 12.77 -0.47 -5.40
CA GLU A 90 13.26 0.91 -5.33
C GLU A 90 13.63 1.29 -3.89
N SER A 91 14.64 2.14 -3.71
CA SER A 91 15.04 2.62 -2.38
C SER A 91 13.91 3.33 -1.64
N LYS A 92 13.84 3.15 -0.32
CA LYS A 92 12.87 3.80 0.59
C LYS A 92 11.41 3.47 0.27
N THR A 93 11.17 2.28 -0.26
CA THR A 93 9.83 1.76 -0.50
C THR A 93 9.49 0.64 0.48
N ALA A 94 8.20 0.31 0.57
CA ALA A 94 7.72 -0.89 1.24
C ALA A 94 7.18 -1.86 0.19
N VAL A 95 7.47 -3.14 0.36
CA VAL A 95 7.07 -4.21 -0.58
C VAL A 95 6.57 -5.42 0.18
N ASN A 96 5.56 -6.09 -0.38
CA ASN A 96 4.96 -7.30 0.18
C ASN A 96 5.30 -8.57 -0.60
N HIS A 97 6.32 -8.50 -1.46
CA HIS A 97 6.80 -9.62 -2.26
C HIS A 97 8.32 -9.54 -2.42
N LEU A 98 8.90 -10.63 -2.91
CA LEU A 98 10.36 -10.82 -3.04
C LEU A 98 10.85 -10.72 -4.49
N ASP A 99 9.99 -10.24 -5.38
CA ASP A 99 10.37 -10.02 -6.77
C ASP A 99 11.55 -9.07 -6.90
N VAL A 100 12.43 -9.37 -7.85
CA VAL A 100 13.59 -8.54 -8.18
C VAL A 100 13.61 -8.24 -9.67
N ALA A 101 14.16 -7.09 -10.03
CA ALA A 101 14.57 -6.78 -11.40
C ALA A 101 16.00 -6.28 -11.38
N TYR A 102 16.83 -6.78 -12.30
CA TYR A 102 18.25 -6.43 -12.37
C TYR A 102 18.81 -6.58 -13.78
N GLY A 103 19.89 -5.83 -14.03
CA GLY A 103 20.68 -5.87 -15.25
C GLY A 103 22.07 -6.46 -15.00
N ILE A 104 22.56 -7.18 -15.99
CA ILE A 104 23.95 -7.67 -16.12
C ILE A 104 24.44 -7.34 -17.54
N SER A 105 25.68 -6.89 -17.71
CA SER A 105 26.25 -6.65 -19.05
C SER A 105 26.63 -7.92 -19.80
N GLU A 106 26.85 -9.01 -19.06
CA GLU A 106 27.37 -10.28 -19.58
C GLU A 106 27.00 -11.44 -18.66
N GLY A 107 27.35 -12.65 -19.07
CA GLY A 107 27.07 -13.87 -18.30
C GLY A 107 27.94 -13.97 -17.05
N LEU A 108 27.31 -14.38 -15.95
CA LEU A 108 27.95 -14.55 -14.66
C LEU A 108 28.26 -16.02 -14.37
N SER A 109 29.43 -16.29 -13.76
CA SER A 109 29.71 -17.57 -13.11
C SER A 109 28.97 -17.68 -11.77
N THR A 110 28.89 -16.57 -11.03
CA THR A 110 28.15 -16.49 -9.76
C THR A 110 27.46 -15.14 -9.63
N GLY A 111 26.32 -15.12 -8.94
CA GLY A 111 25.58 -13.90 -8.65
C GLY A 111 24.82 -14.07 -7.33
N GLN A 112 25.03 -13.15 -6.38
CA GLN A 112 24.47 -13.22 -5.04
C GLN A 112 23.86 -11.88 -4.64
N PHE A 113 22.59 -11.91 -4.23
CA PHE A 113 21.95 -10.79 -3.57
C PHE A 113 22.16 -10.87 -2.05
N ILE A 114 22.38 -9.73 -1.43
CA ILE A 114 22.66 -9.59 -0.01
C ILE A 114 21.72 -8.54 0.58
N TYR A 115 20.86 -8.98 1.50
CA TYR A 115 19.92 -8.16 2.26
C TYR A 115 20.49 -7.96 3.67
N THR A 116 20.93 -6.75 3.96
CA THR A 116 21.45 -6.39 5.29
C THR A 116 20.41 -5.57 6.02
N GLN A 117 19.93 -6.07 7.16
CA GLN A 117 18.98 -5.33 7.98
C GLN A 117 19.59 -4.02 8.49
N VAL A 118 18.82 -2.94 8.36
CA VAL A 118 19.16 -1.59 8.86
C VAL A 118 18.10 -1.01 9.80
N GLY A 119 16.94 -1.65 9.92
CA GLY A 119 15.88 -1.22 10.84
C GLY A 119 14.67 -2.15 10.87
N GLY A 120 13.58 -1.71 11.50
CA GLY A 120 12.34 -2.48 11.63
C GLY A 120 12.40 -3.60 12.67
N VAL A 121 11.58 -4.63 12.48
CA VAL A 121 11.54 -5.84 13.33
C VAL A 121 12.85 -6.62 13.21
N SER A 122 13.47 -7.07 14.30
CA SER A 122 14.77 -7.76 14.24
C SER A 122 14.72 -9.05 13.40
N ASP A 123 15.62 -9.17 12.42
CA ASP A 123 15.81 -10.38 11.63
C ASP A 123 17.05 -11.16 12.15
N PRO A 124 16.87 -12.31 12.81
CA PRO A 124 17.97 -13.08 13.35
C PRO A 124 18.88 -13.69 12.27
N ASN A 125 18.42 -13.74 11.01
CA ASN A 125 19.19 -14.30 9.89
C ASN A 125 19.94 -13.23 9.10
N SER A 126 19.84 -11.95 9.47
CA SER A 126 20.55 -10.87 8.77
C SER A 126 22.08 -10.98 8.96
N PRO A 127 22.89 -10.83 7.89
CA PRO A 127 22.47 -10.59 6.51
C PRO A 127 21.91 -11.85 5.83
N VAL A 128 20.77 -11.69 5.16
CA VAL A 128 20.14 -12.77 4.38
C VAL A 128 20.66 -12.71 2.95
N THR A 129 21.08 -13.85 2.40
CA THR A 129 21.57 -13.92 1.03
C THR A 129 20.79 -14.93 0.21
N PHE A 130 20.80 -14.73 -1.11
CA PHE A 130 20.38 -15.76 -2.06
C PHE A 130 21.22 -15.69 -3.34
N ASP A 131 21.46 -16.86 -3.93
CA ASP A 131 22.23 -17.01 -5.17
C ASP A 131 21.32 -17.17 -6.38
N LEU A 132 21.70 -16.55 -7.49
CA LEU A 132 21.07 -16.72 -8.81
C LEU A 132 21.42 -18.08 -9.40
N VAL A 133 20.50 -18.69 -10.15
CA VAL A 133 20.71 -20.03 -10.73
C VAL A 133 20.23 -20.18 -12.18
N GLY A 134 21.05 -20.90 -12.97
CA GLY A 134 20.80 -21.17 -14.38
C GLY A 134 20.66 -19.89 -15.18
N THR A 135 19.58 -19.76 -15.95
CA THR A 135 19.32 -18.61 -16.83
C THR A 135 19.35 -17.24 -16.14
N GLU A 136 19.18 -17.16 -14.82
CA GLU A 136 19.26 -15.91 -14.05
C GLU A 136 20.66 -15.28 -14.10
N LEU A 137 21.70 -16.10 -14.34
CA LEU A 137 23.09 -15.66 -14.49
C LEU A 137 23.42 -15.18 -15.92
N GLU A 138 22.52 -15.39 -16.89
CA GLU A 138 22.79 -15.18 -18.32
C GLU A 138 21.91 -14.10 -18.96
N THR A 139 20.86 -13.65 -18.26
CA THR A 139 19.86 -12.74 -18.81
C THR A 139 19.51 -11.61 -17.87
N ILE A 140 19.17 -10.46 -18.44
CA ILE A 140 18.51 -9.35 -17.73
C ILE A 140 17.12 -9.81 -17.26
N ILE A 141 16.76 -9.49 -16.02
CA ILE A 141 15.42 -9.74 -15.45
C ILE A 141 14.68 -8.41 -15.32
N ASP A 142 13.72 -8.18 -16.22
CA ASP A 142 12.86 -7.00 -16.29
C ASP A 142 11.63 -7.36 -17.15
N PRO A 143 10.38 -7.29 -16.65
CA PRO A 143 9.91 -6.70 -15.39
C PRO A 143 10.26 -7.51 -14.13
N PRO A 144 10.02 -6.96 -12.91
CA PRO A 144 10.26 -7.67 -11.65
C PRO A 144 9.61 -9.05 -11.60
N LYS A 145 10.34 -10.02 -11.06
CA LYS A 145 9.89 -11.40 -10.94
C LYS A 145 10.51 -12.07 -9.71
N LEU A 146 9.75 -12.99 -9.10
CA LEU A 146 10.26 -13.86 -8.05
C LEU A 146 11.49 -14.65 -8.53
N PRO A 147 12.65 -14.55 -7.86
CA PRO A 147 13.82 -15.36 -8.18
C PRO A 147 13.55 -16.85 -7.91
N LYS A 148 14.28 -17.73 -8.58
CA LYS A 148 14.15 -19.20 -8.42
C LYS A 148 14.50 -19.67 -7.01
N ASN A 149 15.37 -18.94 -6.32
CA ASN A 149 15.78 -19.22 -4.95
C ASN A 149 15.53 -17.97 -4.09
N PRO A 150 14.28 -17.66 -3.71
CA PRO A 150 13.95 -16.44 -3.00
C PRO A 150 14.52 -16.43 -1.57
N PRO A 151 14.91 -15.25 -1.05
CA PRO A 151 15.39 -15.13 0.32
C PRO A 151 14.23 -15.34 1.30
N VAL A 152 14.55 -15.70 2.54
CA VAL A 152 13.56 -15.71 3.64
C VAL A 152 13.80 -14.46 4.48
N LEU A 153 12.98 -13.43 4.24
CA LEU A 153 13.04 -12.16 4.97
C LEU A 153 12.05 -12.16 6.14
N GLN A 154 12.41 -11.45 7.21
CA GLN A 154 11.54 -11.26 8.38
C GLN A 154 10.56 -10.11 8.11
N ASP A 155 9.27 -10.40 8.25
CA ASP A 155 8.20 -9.42 8.13
C ASP A 155 8.39 -8.23 9.09
N GLY A 156 8.15 -7.01 8.57
CA GLY A 156 8.34 -5.74 9.26
C GLY A 156 9.79 -5.23 9.32
N SER A 157 10.76 -5.95 8.75
CA SER A 157 12.17 -5.55 8.71
C SER A 157 12.48 -4.59 7.57
N ILE A 158 13.51 -3.76 7.76
CA ILE A 158 13.99 -2.81 6.75
C ILE A 158 15.41 -3.21 6.33
N TYR A 159 15.65 -3.38 5.03
CA TYR A 159 16.91 -3.88 4.47
C TYR A 159 17.57 -2.91 3.50
N ASN A 160 18.90 -2.94 3.50
CA ASN A 160 19.74 -2.50 2.39
C ASN A 160 20.07 -3.70 1.50
N ILE A 161 20.00 -3.52 0.18
CA ILE A 161 20.17 -4.60 -0.80
C ILE A 161 21.32 -4.27 -1.74
N VAL A 162 22.21 -5.24 -1.91
CA VAL A 162 23.35 -5.20 -2.83
C VAL A 162 23.40 -6.50 -3.63
N PHE A 163 23.75 -6.41 -4.91
CA PHE A 163 23.97 -7.56 -5.78
C PHE A 163 25.45 -7.64 -6.16
N LYS A 164 26.08 -8.78 -5.87
CA LYS A 164 27.48 -9.08 -6.22
C LYS A 164 27.51 -10.15 -7.30
N GLY A 165 28.40 -9.99 -8.26
CA GLY A 165 28.55 -10.91 -9.38
C GLY A 165 30.00 -11.15 -9.75
N VAL A 166 30.25 -12.34 -10.28
CA VAL A 166 31.53 -12.73 -10.89
C VAL A 166 31.22 -13.23 -12.28
N ASP A 167 31.90 -12.71 -13.29
CA ASP A 167 31.74 -13.16 -14.69
C ASP A 167 32.38 -14.55 -14.93
N LEU A 168 32.41 -15.00 -16.18
CA LEU A 168 33.05 -16.26 -16.56
C LEU A 168 34.59 -16.18 -16.61
N ALA A 169 35.16 -14.98 -16.67
CA ALA A 169 36.59 -14.70 -16.66
C ALA A 169 37.15 -14.44 -15.24
N MET A 170 36.30 -14.52 -14.21
CA MET A 170 36.58 -14.29 -12.79
C MET A 170 36.73 -12.82 -12.40
N ASN A 171 36.31 -11.86 -13.23
CA ASN A 171 36.22 -10.46 -12.81
C ASN A 171 34.98 -10.27 -11.93
N THR A 172 35.10 -9.40 -10.92
CA THR A 172 34.08 -9.23 -9.88
C THR A 172 33.51 -7.82 -9.87
N SER A 173 32.21 -7.70 -9.63
CA SER A 173 31.52 -6.41 -9.49
C SER A 173 30.44 -6.40 -8.43
N GLU A 174 30.02 -5.18 -8.07
CA GLU A 174 28.94 -4.90 -7.14
C GLU A 174 27.98 -3.88 -7.77
N SER A 175 26.68 -4.03 -7.52
CA SER A 175 25.63 -3.15 -8.05
C SER A 175 25.54 -1.80 -7.32
N ASN A 176 24.60 -0.96 -7.76
CA ASN A 176 24.06 0.11 -6.92
C ASN A 176 23.47 -0.45 -5.61
N LEU A 177 23.54 0.36 -4.55
CA LEU A 177 22.89 0.11 -3.26
C LEU A 177 21.41 0.51 -3.35
N ILE A 178 20.52 -0.42 -3.01
CA ILE A 178 19.11 -0.12 -2.73
C ILE A 178 18.97 0.10 -1.22
N ASP A 179 18.60 1.31 -0.84
CA ASP A 179 18.59 1.76 0.56
C ASP A 179 17.20 1.61 1.18
N SER A 180 17.14 1.04 2.39
CA SER A 180 16.00 1.11 3.30
C SER A 180 14.66 0.61 2.72
N VAL A 181 14.63 -0.61 2.20
CA VAL A 181 13.41 -1.27 1.73
C VAL A 181 12.72 -2.01 2.88
N LYS A 182 11.46 -1.68 3.19
CA LYS A 182 10.66 -2.41 4.18
C LYS A 182 10.04 -3.63 3.53
N TYR A 183 10.31 -4.83 4.05
CA TYR A 183 9.55 -6.03 3.71
C TYR A 183 8.38 -6.17 4.67
N ASP A 184 7.17 -6.14 4.13
CA ASP A 184 5.94 -6.12 4.92
C ASP A 184 4.82 -6.88 4.22
N ILE A 185 4.42 -8.00 4.80
CA ILE A 185 3.33 -8.87 4.33
C ILE A 185 2.15 -8.87 5.30
N THR A 186 2.22 -8.10 6.39
CA THR A 186 1.14 -7.99 7.35
C THR A 186 0.02 -7.15 6.75
N ARG A 187 -1.23 -7.62 6.91
CA ARG A 187 -2.41 -6.88 6.43
C ARG A 187 -2.88 -5.93 7.53
N PRO A 188 -3.27 -4.69 7.18
CA PRO A 188 -3.89 -3.79 8.14
C PRO A 188 -5.19 -4.36 8.70
N VAL A 189 -5.36 -4.27 10.01
CA VAL A 189 -6.60 -4.59 10.71
C VAL A 189 -7.29 -3.28 11.07
N ILE A 190 -8.54 -3.13 10.63
CA ILE A 190 -9.37 -1.96 10.92
C ILE A 190 -10.55 -2.39 11.78
N THR A 191 -10.68 -1.78 12.94
CA THR A 191 -11.82 -1.99 13.84
C THR A 191 -12.74 -0.77 13.82
N ILE A 192 -14.03 -0.98 13.62
CA ILE A 192 -15.04 0.09 13.67
C ILE A 192 -15.71 0.06 15.04
N HIS A 193 -15.43 1.08 15.84
CA HIS A 193 -15.99 1.26 17.20
C HIS A 193 -17.29 2.07 17.19
N ASN A 194 -17.48 2.95 16.21
CA ASN A 194 -18.75 3.65 15.99
C ASN A 194 -18.93 3.91 14.49
N PRO A 195 -20.08 3.58 13.88
CA PRO A 195 -21.31 3.06 14.50
C PRO A 195 -21.23 1.59 14.95
N GLN A 196 -22.19 1.19 15.78
CA GLN A 196 -22.38 -0.21 16.20
C GLN A 196 -23.36 -0.94 15.28
N PRO A 197 -23.31 -2.29 15.18
CA PRO A 197 -24.29 -3.04 14.41
C PRO A 197 -25.72 -2.81 14.92
N LYS A 198 -26.69 -2.75 13.99
CA LYS A 198 -28.13 -2.52 14.31
C LYS A 198 -28.38 -1.24 15.11
N SER A 199 -27.55 -0.21 14.92
CA SER A 199 -27.73 1.09 15.57
C SER A 199 -28.31 2.13 14.62
N ASN A 200 -28.72 3.25 15.20
CA ASN A 200 -28.88 4.49 14.46
C ASN A 200 -27.53 5.22 14.45
N LEU A 201 -27.21 5.87 13.34
CA LEU A 201 -26.08 6.79 13.24
C LEU A 201 -26.62 8.18 12.93
N MET A 202 -26.28 9.14 13.78
CA MET A 202 -26.59 10.55 13.55
C MET A 202 -25.30 11.35 13.47
N GLY A 203 -25.29 12.34 12.58
CA GLY A 203 -24.16 13.24 12.40
C GLY A 203 -23.09 12.70 11.46
N VAL A 204 -21.86 13.16 11.69
CA VAL A 204 -20.73 13.03 10.77
C VAL A 204 -19.54 12.30 11.39
N GLU A 205 -19.69 11.74 12.59
CA GLU A 205 -18.60 11.16 13.36
C GLU A 205 -18.61 9.63 13.33
N ILE A 206 -17.46 9.05 13.02
CA ILE A 206 -17.17 7.62 13.21
C ILE A 206 -16.06 7.46 14.24
N SER A 207 -15.83 6.24 14.72
CA SER A 207 -14.64 5.93 15.49
C SER A 207 -14.04 4.64 14.97
N ILE A 208 -12.77 4.69 14.59
CA ILE A 208 -12.05 3.56 14.01
C ILE A 208 -10.70 3.40 14.70
N GLU A 209 -10.17 2.19 14.69
CA GLU A 209 -8.83 1.87 15.13
C GLU A 209 -8.11 1.11 14.03
N ILE A 210 -6.87 1.49 13.75
CA ILE A 210 -6.08 0.99 12.63
C ILE A 210 -4.79 0.40 13.20
N SER A 211 -4.43 -0.82 12.79
CA SER A 211 -3.26 -1.53 13.34
C SER A 211 -1.91 -1.02 12.84
N GLU A 212 -1.88 -0.18 11.80
CA GLU A 212 -0.67 0.35 11.18
C GLU A 212 -0.97 1.57 10.30
N ASP A 213 0.06 2.27 9.82
CA ASP A 213 -0.09 3.37 8.88
C ASP A 213 -0.59 2.89 7.51
N LEU A 214 -1.65 3.51 7.02
CA LEU A 214 -2.25 3.27 5.71
C LEU A 214 -1.71 4.25 4.67
N MET A 215 -1.54 3.77 3.44
CA MET A 215 -1.25 4.65 2.31
C MET A 215 -2.54 5.31 1.80
N ASP A 216 -3.63 4.55 1.70
CA ASP A 216 -4.95 5.10 1.39
C ASP A 216 -6.07 4.26 2.00
N GLY A 217 -7.25 4.88 2.13
CA GLY A 217 -8.42 4.22 2.68
C GLY A 217 -9.70 4.97 2.38
N LYS A 218 -10.81 4.23 2.33
CA LYS A 218 -12.14 4.78 2.16
C LYS A 218 -13.19 3.93 2.87
N MET A 219 -14.16 4.60 3.46
CA MET A 219 -15.39 3.98 3.90
C MET A 219 -16.30 3.71 2.72
N VAL A 220 -16.96 2.56 2.76
CA VAL A 220 -17.94 2.13 1.78
C VAL A 220 -19.26 1.92 2.48
N TRP A 221 -20.25 2.72 2.12
CA TRP A 221 -21.62 2.61 2.60
C TRP A 221 -22.48 1.93 1.54
N THR A 222 -23.04 0.77 1.86
CA THR A 222 -23.89 0.01 0.94
C THR A 222 -25.30 -0.08 1.49
N ARG A 223 -26.30 0.35 0.73
CA ARG A 223 -27.71 0.29 1.14
C ARG A 223 -28.14 -1.17 1.23
N THR A 224 -28.61 -1.56 2.41
CA THR A 224 -29.16 -2.88 2.70
C THR A 224 -30.67 -2.85 2.97
N GLY A 225 -31.26 -1.67 3.24
CA GLY A 225 -32.69 -1.55 3.52
C GLY A 225 -33.18 -0.11 3.72
N GLY A 226 -34.27 0.03 4.47
CA GLY A 226 -34.88 1.33 4.79
C GLY A 226 -35.56 1.98 3.57
N LEU A 227 -35.64 3.31 3.59
CA LEU A 227 -36.20 4.09 2.49
C LEU A 227 -35.52 3.77 1.15
N LYS A 228 -36.28 3.85 0.06
CA LYS A 228 -35.72 3.66 -1.28
C LYS A 228 -34.79 4.83 -1.59
N SER A 229 -33.56 4.54 -1.99
CA SER A 229 -32.62 5.53 -2.49
C SER A 229 -32.12 5.13 -3.87
N ARG A 230 -31.93 6.12 -4.74
CA ARG A 230 -31.34 5.93 -6.06
C ARG A 230 -29.86 5.59 -5.98
N VAL A 231 -29.21 5.96 -4.88
CA VAL A 231 -27.80 5.65 -4.65
C VAL A 231 -27.69 4.51 -3.66
N THR A 232 -27.23 3.36 -4.14
CA THR A 232 -27.15 2.12 -3.36
C THR A 232 -25.77 1.85 -2.78
N ARG A 233 -24.74 2.55 -3.26
CA ARG A 233 -23.38 2.44 -2.74
C ARG A 233 -22.67 3.79 -2.82
N GLN A 234 -22.03 4.18 -1.73
CA GLN A 234 -21.28 5.43 -1.60
C GLN A 234 -19.88 5.14 -1.08
N LYS A 235 -18.90 5.92 -1.52
CA LYS A 235 -17.52 5.86 -1.05
C LYS A 235 -17.15 7.21 -0.45
N ILE A 236 -16.65 7.20 0.78
CA ILE A 236 -16.17 8.41 1.48
C ILE A 236 -14.69 8.18 1.81
N PRO A 237 -13.75 8.97 1.24
CA PRO A 237 -12.33 8.79 1.52
C PRO A 237 -12.02 9.10 2.99
N LEU A 238 -11.06 8.38 3.56
CA LEU A 238 -10.42 8.78 4.81
C LEU A 238 -9.42 9.91 4.49
N TYR A 239 -9.43 10.97 5.30
CA TYR A 239 -8.45 12.06 5.19
C TYR A 239 -7.13 11.65 5.82
N ASN A 240 -6.03 12.32 5.46
CA ASN A 240 -4.67 11.97 5.90
C ASN A 240 -4.52 11.84 7.42
N GLU A 241 -5.26 12.64 8.19
CA GLU A 241 -5.29 12.59 9.66
C GLU A 241 -5.88 11.28 10.23
N TYR A 242 -6.64 10.51 9.43
CA TYR A 242 -7.25 9.23 9.82
C TYR A 242 -6.58 8.02 9.13
N LEU A 243 -5.39 8.20 8.56
CA LEU A 243 -4.63 7.12 7.90
C LEU A 243 -3.47 6.61 8.75
N THR A 244 -3.21 7.17 9.93
CA THR A 244 -2.11 6.72 10.80
C THR A 244 -2.54 5.55 11.69
N GLU A 245 -1.57 4.79 12.20
CA GLU A 245 -1.80 3.78 13.22
C GLU A 245 -2.51 4.36 14.46
N GLY A 246 -3.35 3.54 15.08
CA GLY A 246 -3.98 3.81 16.37
C GLY A 246 -5.46 4.18 16.29
N MET A 247 -5.95 4.69 17.42
CA MET A 247 -7.36 5.06 17.59
C MET A 247 -7.64 6.44 17.02
N HIS A 248 -8.66 6.53 16.16
CA HIS A 248 -9.21 7.75 15.59
C HIS A 248 -10.64 7.94 16.10
N PRO A 249 -10.82 8.52 17.30
CA PRO A 249 -12.14 8.79 17.84
C PRO A 249 -12.75 10.03 17.14
N HIS A 250 -14.06 10.03 16.96
CA HIS A 250 -14.81 11.18 16.41
C HIS A 250 -14.30 11.68 15.04
N ALA A 251 -13.85 10.79 14.17
CA ALA A 251 -13.40 11.15 12.83
C ALA A 251 -14.57 11.74 12.02
N LYS A 252 -14.41 13.00 11.56
CA LYS A 252 -15.48 13.78 10.93
C LYS A 252 -15.46 13.61 9.43
N LEU A 253 -16.52 13.00 8.90
CA LEU A 253 -16.64 12.62 7.50
C LEU A 253 -18.00 13.07 6.94
N PRO A 254 -18.09 13.53 5.68
CA PRO A 254 -19.26 14.22 5.12
C PRO A 254 -20.45 13.28 4.80
N MET A 255 -20.88 12.50 5.79
CA MET A 255 -22.00 11.57 5.70
C MET A 255 -23.33 12.30 5.51
N ASP A 256 -23.47 13.50 6.06
CA ASP A 256 -24.63 14.40 5.89
C ASP A 256 -24.90 14.82 4.44
N LYS A 257 -23.85 14.92 3.64
CA LYS A 257 -23.92 15.24 2.22
C LYS A 257 -24.06 14.01 1.33
N THR A 258 -23.83 12.82 1.88
CA THR A 258 -23.63 11.59 1.09
C THR A 258 -24.69 10.53 1.34
N LEU A 259 -25.13 10.38 2.60
CA LEU A 259 -26.09 9.39 3.04
C LEU A 259 -27.51 9.97 3.07
N SER A 260 -28.47 9.08 2.93
CA SER A 260 -29.88 9.44 2.94
C SER A 260 -30.53 9.04 4.26
N ALA A 261 -31.33 9.95 4.83
CA ALA A 261 -32.09 9.75 6.04
C ALA A 261 -32.98 8.51 5.92
N SER A 262 -33.12 7.76 7.01
CA SER A 262 -33.89 6.52 7.12
C SER A 262 -33.57 5.43 6.09
N VAL A 263 -32.41 5.52 5.43
CA VAL A 263 -31.83 4.41 4.68
C VAL A 263 -30.99 3.57 5.64
N ILE A 264 -31.11 2.24 5.50
CA ILE A 264 -30.32 1.29 6.27
C ILE A 264 -29.12 0.87 5.41
N TYR A 265 -27.93 1.00 5.97
CA TYR A 265 -26.66 0.71 5.33
C TYR A 265 -25.91 -0.43 6.03
N SER A 266 -25.01 -1.08 5.30
CA SER A 266 -23.79 -1.64 5.86
C SER A 266 -22.62 -0.70 5.59
N LEU A 267 -21.66 -0.65 6.52
CA LEU A 267 -20.43 0.11 6.43
C LEU A 267 -19.26 -0.87 6.40
N SER A 268 -18.42 -0.78 5.37
CA SER A 268 -17.12 -1.45 5.33
C SER A 268 -15.99 -0.45 5.11
N VAL A 269 -14.74 -0.86 5.34
CA VAL A 269 -13.55 -0.07 5.01
C VAL A 269 -12.74 -0.81 3.96
N ASP A 270 -12.30 -0.07 2.95
CA ASP A 270 -11.45 -0.54 1.84
C ASP A 270 -10.17 0.32 1.87
N ALA A 271 -9.05 -0.29 2.25
CA ALA A 271 -7.80 0.40 2.56
C ALA A 271 -6.58 -0.48 2.26
N GLN A 272 -5.44 0.18 2.07
CA GLN A 272 -4.15 -0.47 1.84
C GLN A 272 -3.00 0.29 2.52
N ASP A 273 -1.99 -0.45 2.96
CA ASP A 273 -0.76 0.11 3.53
C ASP A 273 0.23 0.60 2.45
N PHE A 274 1.43 0.99 2.88
CA PHE A 274 2.52 1.41 2.00
C PHE A 274 3.16 0.25 1.22
N ALA A 275 3.08 -0.99 1.71
CA ALA A 275 3.54 -2.20 1.03
C ALA A 275 2.51 -2.79 0.05
N LYS A 276 1.34 -2.14 -0.06
CA LYS A 276 0.18 -2.54 -0.88
C LYS A 276 -0.59 -3.75 -0.36
N ASN A 277 -0.43 -4.11 0.92
CA ASN A 277 -1.29 -5.09 1.56
C ASN A 277 -2.71 -4.50 1.70
N GLN A 278 -3.71 -5.26 1.25
CA GLN A 278 -5.11 -4.89 1.44
C GLN A 278 -5.52 -5.19 2.88
N ALA A 279 -6.26 -4.28 3.49
CA ALA A 279 -6.78 -4.45 4.84
C ALA A 279 -7.68 -5.68 4.96
N GLU A 280 -7.72 -6.29 6.15
CA GLU A 280 -8.67 -7.33 6.47
C GLU A 280 -10.11 -6.83 6.29
N PRO A 281 -11.03 -7.64 5.73
CA PRO A 281 -12.42 -7.23 5.58
C PRO A 281 -13.07 -6.91 6.92
N VAL A 282 -13.66 -5.72 7.03
CA VAL A 282 -14.47 -5.29 8.17
C VAL A 282 -15.83 -4.78 7.69
N GLU A 283 -16.90 -5.17 8.37
CA GLU A 283 -18.25 -4.71 8.05
C GLU A 283 -19.10 -4.52 9.32
N VAL A 284 -19.85 -3.42 9.38
CA VAL A 284 -20.88 -3.14 10.37
C VAL A 284 -22.22 -3.05 9.65
N GLU A 285 -23.16 -3.92 10.01
CA GLU A 285 -24.45 -4.03 9.35
C GLU A 285 -25.58 -3.26 10.05
N LYS A 286 -26.62 -2.98 9.27
CA LYS A 286 -27.93 -2.48 9.74
C LYS A 286 -27.83 -1.15 10.46
N ILE A 287 -27.01 -0.24 9.93
CA ILE A 287 -26.89 1.12 10.42
C ILE A 287 -27.98 1.95 9.76
N GLU A 288 -28.94 2.47 10.53
CA GLU A 288 -29.89 3.43 10.00
C GLU A 288 -29.35 4.86 10.12
N TYR A 289 -29.20 5.55 8.99
CA TYR A 289 -28.70 6.92 8.99
C TYR A 289 -29.82 7.92 9.35
N ILE A 290 -29.57 8.76 10.33
CA ILE A 290 -30.45 9.83 10.80
C ILE A 290 -29.79 11.16 10.48
N ARG A 291 -30.47 11.99 9.68
CA ARG A 291 -29.97 13.32 9.37
C ARG A 291 -30.15 14.27 10.55
N SER A 292 -29.31 15.30 10.62
CA SER A 292 -29.53 16.41 11.55
C SER A 292 -30.85 17.12 11.26
N MET A 293 -31.57 17.47 12.32
CA MET A 293 -32.82 18.22 12.27
C MET A 293 -32.60 19.74 12.21
N ALA A 294 -31.36 20.20 12.32
CA ALA A 294 -31.01 21.61 12.39
C ALA A 294 -31.61 22.44 11.23
N GLY A 295 -32.10 23.63 11.59
CA GLY A 295 -32.64 24.60 10.65
C GLY A 295 -34.16 24.60 10.59
N LYS A 296 -34.70 25.12 9.47
CA LYS A 296 -36.11 25.45 9.30
C LYS A 296 -36.87 24.38 8.53
N TRP A 297 -38.01 23.99 9.06
CA TRP A 297 -38.93 23.00 8.52
C TRP A 297 -40.30 23.61 8.35
N TYR A 298 -40.86 23.50 7.15
CA TYR A 298 -42.08 24.20 6.75
C TYR A 298 -43.20 23.21 6.48
N TYR A 299 -44.33 23.38 7.16
CA TYR A 299 -45.58 22.73 6.81
C TYR A 299 -46.50 23.72 6.12
N LYS A 300 -46.92 23.40 4.90
CA LYS A 300 -47.83 24.24 4.12
C LYS A 300 -49.27 23.71 4.24
N GLY A 301 -50.04 24.34 5.13
CA GLY A 301 -51.48 24.14 5.22
C GLY A 301 -52.24 24.86 4.08
N GLN A 302 -53.56 24.74 4.06
CA GLN A 302 -54.40 25.38 3.04
C GLN A 302 -54.38 26.92 3.10
N ILE A 303 -54.19 27.47 4.30
CA ILE A 303 -54.34 28.91 4.59
C ILE A 303 -53.07 29.49 5.22
N ILE A 304 -52.34 28.68 6.00
CA ILE A 304 -51.18 29.11 6.78
C ILE A 304 -49.97 28.21 6.47
N GLU A 305 -48.77 28.79 6.56
CA GLU A 305 -47.52 28.06 6.53
C GLU A 305 -46.91 28.11 7.93
N VAL A 306 -46.73 26.94 8.55
CA VAL A 306 -46.13 26.79 9.88
C VAL A 306 -44.66 26.50 9.70
N VAL A 307 -43.82 27.15 10.49
CA VAL A 307 -42.38 26.90 10.52
C VAL A 307 -41.97 26.35 11.89
N TRP A 308 -41.21 25.26 11.86
CA TRP A 308 -40.47 24.72 12.99
C TRP A 308 -38.98 25.01 12.80
N VAL A 309 -38.32 25.48 13.85
CA VAL A 309 -36.88 25.77 13.85
C VAL A 309 -36.24 24.95 14.95
N PHE A 310 -35.30 24.10 14.56
CA PHE A 310 -34.54 23.26 15.47
C PHE A 310 -33.10 23.77 15.54
N GLU A 311 -32.60 23.97 16.75
CA GLU A 311 -31.20 24.29 17.05
C GLU A 311 -30.65 23.21 18.00
N PRO A 312 -30.20 22.06 17.46
CA PRO A 312 -29.71 20.95 18.26
C PRO A 312 -28.44 21.29 19.04
N ASP A 313 -28.25 20.66 20.19
CA ASP A 313 -26.96 20.61 20.88
C ASP A 313 -25.99 19.64 20.18
N ASP A 314 -24.80 19.45 20.74
CA ASP A 314 -23.77 18.56 20.19
C ASP A 314 -24.24 17.10 20.05
N SER A 315 -25.25 16.67 20.81
CA SER A 315 -25.82 15.34 20.67
C SER A 315 -26.67 15.19 19.42
N GLY A 316 -27.24 16.28 18.90
CA GLY A 316 -28.21 16.28 17.79
C GLY A 316 -29.62 15.79 18.16
N ILE A 317 -29.79 15.18 19.33
CA ILE A 317 -31.05 14.52 19.77
C ILE A 317 -31.98 15.53 20.46
N LYS A 318 -31.41 16.55 21.09
CA LYS A 318 -32.15 17.57 21.82
C LYS A 318 -31.60 18.96 21.53
N GLY A 319 -32.33 19.99 21.93
CA GLY A 319 -31.88 21.36 21.77
C GLY A 319 -33.02 22.36 21.82
N ARG A 320 -32.78 23.57 21.31
CA ARG A 320 -33.78 24.63 21.30
C ARG A 320 -34.76 24.44 20.15
N PHE A 321 -36.01 24.75 20.44
CA PHE A 321 -37.11 24.67 19.50
C PHE A 321 -37.83 26.00 19.42
N MET A 322 -38.27 26.35 18.22
CA MET A 322 -39.22 27.43 17.99
C MET A 322 -40.24 27.03 16.94
N GLN A 323 -41.50 27.39 17.17
CA GLN A 323 -42.54 27.33 16.15
C GLN A 323 -43.16 28.71 15.92
N GLY A 324 -43.63 28.96 14.71
CA GLY A 324 -44.34 30.18 14.36
C GLY A 324 -45.03 30.10 13.00
N LEU A 325 -45.57 31.23 12.55
CA LEU A 325 -46.17 31.37 11.22
C LEU A 325 -45.19 32.04 10.26
N SER A 326 -45.02 31.44 9.08
CA SER A 326 -44.19 31.97 8.01
C SER A 326 -44.96 33.04 7.23
N LEU A 327 -44.42 34.27 7.21
CA LEU A 327 -44.92 35.43 6.45
C LEU A 327 -43.84 35.91 5.49
N GLY A 328 -43.56 35.11 4.46
CA GLY A 328 -42.49 35.39 3.51
C GLY A 328 -41.11 35.26 4.16
N THR A 329 -40.41 36.38 4.37
CA THR A 329 -39.07 36.40 4.99
C THR A 329 -39.09 36.54 6.51
N LYS A 330 -40.27 36.71 7.13
CA LYS A 330 -40.42 36.89 8.58
C LYS A 330 -41.21 35.74 9.20
N ILE A 331 -40.94 35.49 10.48
CA ILE A 331 -41.68 34.52 11.30
C ILE A 331 -42.47 35.30 12.37
N SER A 332 -43.79 35.24 12.33
CA SER A 332 -44.68 35.81 13.37
C SER A 332 -45.11 34.75 14.38
N ASP A 333 -45.72 35.21 15.48
CA ASP A 333 -46.34 34.37 16.51
C ASP A 333 -45.38 33.29 17.05
N GLN A 334 -44.15 33.71 17.31
CA GLN A 334 -43.08 32.81 17.74
C GLN A 334 -43.33 32.28 19.15
N GLU A 335 -43.23 30.97 19.27
CA GLU A 335 -43.31 30.23 20.52
C GLU A 335 -42.06 29.41 20.66
N LYS A 336 -41.42 29.49 21.82
CA LYS A 336 -40.14 28.85 22.08
C LYS A 336 -40.30 27.72 23.07
N GLY A 337 -39.32 26.83 23.05
CA GLY A 337 -39.22 25.69 23.93
C GLY A 337 -37.95 24.91 23.62
N ASP A 338 -37.98 23.65 23.99
CA ASP A 338 -36.93 22.69 23.74
C ASP A 338 -37.53 21.44 23.07
N PHE A 339 -36.71 20.70 22.35
CA PHE A 339 -37.09 19.43 21.73
C PHE A 339 -36.21 18.28 22.22
N GLU A 340 -36.76 17.07 22.15
CA GLU A 340 -36.02 15.83 22.36
C GLU A 340 -36.56 14.72 21.44
N PHE A 341 -35.66 14.05 20.73
CA PHE A 341 -35.96 12.89 19.90
C PHE A 341 -35.71 11.58 20.65
N ASP A 342 -36.58 10.59 20.43
CA ASP A 342 -36.31 9.20 20.76
C ASP A 342 -36.33 8.37 19.47
N PHE A 343 -35.13 7.97 19.06
CA PHE A 343 -34.89 7.16 17.86
C PHE A 343 -34.87 5.65 18.14
N SER A 344 -35.19 5.20 19.36
CA SER A 344 -35.09 3.79 19.76
C SER A 344 -36.04 2.87 18.99
N GLN A 345 -37.22 3.37 18.60
CA GLN A 345 -38.23 2.59 17.90
C GLN A 345 -39.02 3.45 16.91
N LYS A 346 -39.27 2.92 15.70
CA LYS A 346 -40.15 3.57 14.71
C LYS A 346 -41.64 3.30 14.95
N PRO A 347 -42.54 4.26 14.62
CA PRO A 347 -42.22 5.64 14.25
C PRO A 347 -41.59 6.38 15.43
N TRP A 348 -40.59 7.21 15.15
CA TRP A 348 -39.79 7.86 16.19
C TRP A 348 -40.61 8.89 16.95
N VAL A 349 -40.18 9.20 18.16
CA VAL A 349 -40.90 10.16 19.02
C VAL A 349 -40.16 11.48 19.03
N LEU A 350 -40.91 12.57 18.87
CA LEU A 350 -40.46 13.93 19.10
C LEU A 350 -41.26 14.51 20.26
N THR A 351 -40.58 14.92 21.32
CA THR A 351 -41.17 15.64 22.45
C THR A 351 -40.84 17.13 22.30
N LEU A 352 -41.86 17.97 22.39
CA LEU A 352 -41.74 19.43 22.38
C LEU A 352 -42.16 19.96 23.76
N ASP A 353 -41.21 20.46 24.53
CA ASP A 353 -41.43 21.10 25.82
C ASP A 353 -41.40 22.62 25.63
N MET A 354 -42.58 23.25 25.63
CA MET A 354 -42.73 24.65 25.28
C MET A 354 -42.71 25.53 26.54
N ASP A 355 -42.21 26.76 26.41
CA ASP A 355 -42.20 27.77 27.50
C ASP A 355 -43.61 27.98 28.10
N ASN A 356 -44.66 27.76 27.30
CA ASN A 356 -46.03 27.63 27.76
C ASN A 356 -46.40 26.13 27.84
N PRO A 357 -46.52 25.54 29.05
CA PRO A 357 -46.75 24.11 29.23
C PRO A 357 -48.04 23.58 28.58
N LYS A 358 -49.05 24.45 28.37
CA LYS A 358 -50.29 24.07 27.66
C LYS A 358 -50.04 23.74 26.18
N LYS A 359 -48.89 24.13 25.66
CA LYS A 359 -48.46 23.93 24.27
C LYS A 359 -47.46 22.79 24.14
N ASN A 360 -47.14 22.07 25.21
CA ASN A 360 -46.32 20.87 25.13
C ASN A 360 -47.00 19.84 24.22
N ARG A 361 -46.20 19.21 23.37
CA ARG A 361 -46.69 18.22 22.41
C ARG A 361 -45.77 17.02 22.37
N ILE A 362 -46.36 15.88 22.06
CA ILE A 362 -45.61 14.67 21.70
C ILE A 362 -46.08 14.26 20.31
N SER A 363 -45.12 13.97 19.46
CA SER A 363 -45.35 13.61 18.08
C SER A 363 -44.75 12.26 17.73
N LEU A 364 -45.40 11.54 16.82
CA LEU A 364 -44.75 10.47 16.07
C LEU A 364 -44.24 11.06 14.76
N MET A 365 -43.00 10.73 14.39
CA MET A 365 -42.38 11.23 13.18
C MET A 365 -41.58 10.17 12.41
N GLU A 366 -41.48 10.35 11.11
CA GLU A 366 -40.60 9.58 10.23
C GLU A 366 -40.10 10.48 9.09
N PHE A 367 -38.85 10.30 8.66
CA PHE A 367 -38.39 10.88 7.40
C PHE A 367 -39.07 10.16 6.23
N ILE A 368 -39.46 10.95 5.23
CA ILE A 368 -39.91 10.46 3.92
C ILE A 368 -38.72 10.44 2.96
N ASP A 369 -37.85 11.44 3.08
CA ASP A 369 -36.56 11.55 2.39
C ASP A 369 -35.63 12.51 3.16
N ASN A 370 -34.57 13.04 2.52
CA ASN A 370 -33.62 13.96 3.15
C ASN A 370 -34.20 15.34 3.49
N THR A 371 -35.29 15.73 2.86
CA THR A 371 -35.89 17.07 3.01
C THR A 371 -37.30 17.00 3.56
N HIS A 372 -37.97 15.85 3.57
CA HIS A 372 -39.34 15.74 4.02
C HIS A 372 -39.46 14.81 5.24
N MET A 373 -40.28 15.22 6.20
CA MET A 373 -40.73 14.36 7.29
C MET A 373 -42.24 14.42 7.42
N ARG A 374 -42.84 13.30 7.83
CA ARG A 374 -44.22 13.27 8.28
C ARG A 374 -44.29 13.24 9.79
N VAL A 375 -45.25 13.95 10.34
CA VAL A 375 -45.46 14.10 11.77
C VAL A 375 -46.95 14.00 12.09
N VAL A 376 -47.31 13.28 13.14
CA VAL A 376 -48.63 13.38 13.78
C VAL A 376 -48.43 13.81 15.22
N THR A 377 -49.18 14.82 15.67
CA THR A 377 -48.91 15.54 16.92
C THR A 377 -50.13 15.49 17.85
N GLY A 378 -49.90 15.29 19.15
CA GLY A 378 -50.94 15.32 20.18
C GLY A 378 -50.45 15.88 21.53
N GLU A 379 -51.38 16.19 22.43
CA GLU A 379 -51.06 16.54 23.83
C GLU A 379 -50.54 15.32 24.62
N LYS A 380 -50.91 14.12 24.17
CA LYS A 380 -50.36 12.83 24.61
C LYS A 380 -49.74 12.14 23.40
N LYS A 381 -48.77 11.27 23.64
CA LYS A 381 -48.14 10.45 22.60
C LYS A 381 -49.20 9.75 21.73
N PRO A 382 -49.29 10.06 20.42
CA PRO A 382 -50.14 9.32 19.50
C PRO A 382 -49.74 7.83 19.49
N ARG A 383 -50.71 6.93 19.32
CA ARG A 383 -50.50 5.49 19.19
C ARG A 383 -50.26 5.09 17.74
N SER A 384 -50.84 5.84 16.80
CA SER A 384 -50.71 5.57 15.37
C SER A 384 -50.83 6.84 14.52
N TRP A 385 -50.53 6.72 13.23
CA TRP A 385 -50.75 7.75 12.21
C TRP A 385 -52.22 8.15 12.02
N GLN A 386 -53.18 7.42 12.61
CA GLN A 386 -54.62 7.70 12.52
C GLN A 386 -55.14 8.58 13.67
N ASP A 387 -54.33 8.83 14.69
CA ASP A 387 -54.76 9.54 15.90
C ASP A 387 -54.76 11.07 15.75
N GLY A 388 -54.50 11.59 14.55
CA GLY A 388 -54.47 13.01 14.26
C GLY A 388 -54.23 13.31 12.78
N GLU A 389 -54.17 14.59 12.43
CA GLU A 389 -53.77 15.03 11.10
C GLU A 389 -52.28 14.79 10.89
N VAL A 390 -51.93 14.15 9.76
CA VAL A 390 -50.54 13.94 9.36
C VAL A 390 -50.07 15.19 8.64
N MET A 391 -49.08 15.85 9.24
CA MET A 391 -48.43 17.03 8.70
C MET A 391 -47.11 16.64 8.03
N GLU A 392 -46.90 17.09 6.81
CA GLU A 392 -45.64 16.90 6.08
C GLU A 392 -44.82 18.19 6.10
N TYR A 393 -43.66 18.13 6.74
CA TYR A 393 -42.74 19.24 6.86
C TYR A 393 -41.60 19.10 5.86
N GLU A 394 -41.30 20.19 5.16
CA GLU A 394 -40.20 20.32 4.21
C GLU A 394 -39.06 21.15 4.84
N TRP A 395 -37.86 20.57 4.91
CA TRP A 395 -36.62 21.27 5.23
C TRP A 395 -36.15 22.06 4.02
N ARG A 396 -35.89 23.35 4.23
CA ARG A 396 -35.36 24.23 3.18
C ARG A 396 -33.98 24.74 3.63
N PRO A 397 -32.90 24.47 2.88
CA PRO A 397 -31.61 25.09 3.16
C PRO A 397 -31.73 26.62 2.98
N GLU A 398 -31.07 27.37 3.87
CA GLU A 398 -31.01 28.83 3.77
C GLU A 398 -30.15 29.33 2.60
#